data_AF-A0A849H418-F1
#
_entry.id   AF-A0A849H418-F1
#
_cell.length_a   1.000
_cell.length_b   1.000
_cell.length_c   1.000
_cell.angle_alpha   90.00
_cell.angle_beta   90.00
_cell.angle_gamma   90.00
#
_symmetry.space_group_name_H-M   'P 1'
#
loop_
_entity.id
_entity.type
_entity.pdbx_description
1 polymer ?
#
loop_
_entity_poly.entity_id
_entity_poly.type
_entity_poly.pdbx_seq_one_letter_code
_entity_poly.pdbx_strand_id
1 'polypeptide(L)'
;MRRLDRKNVVIISLVFLAIAQAFFIWAGRRPGGLWNKSWLQPGESLSEVQALTPEGISVSLATGEPTLLLVFSPDCEYCQEVAALWGAWIAAHRKGLEAVAISSALHDYANQYASDQGWGLEVWTLGDEPSDTPGYALTRRAPWVFLLDGEGVIVKEGHGSKIAEIARTAQAQIAHDTQPGIYQP
;
A
#
# COMPACT_ATOMS: atom_id res chain seq x y z
N MET A 1 28.45 40.04 -36.02
CA MET A 1 28.33 38.65 -35.52
C MET A 1 29.35 38.45 -34.40
N ARG A 2 28.92 38.37 -33.12
CA ARG A 2 29.84 38.06 -32.00
C ARG A 2 30.01 36.55 -31.93
N ARG A 3 31.24 36.05 -32.13
CA ARG A 3 31.57 34.64 -31.83
C ARG A 3 31.37 34.43 -30.33
N LEU A 4 30.49 33.51 -29.97
CA LEU A 4 30.41 33.02 -28.59
C LEU A 4 31.73 32.35 -28.24
N ASP A 5 32.35 32.80 -27.15
CA ASP A 5 33.53 32.15 -26.58
C ASP A 5 33.20 30.69 -26.27
N ARG A 6 34.11 29.79 -26.63
CA ARG A 6 34.00 28.34 -26.39
C ARG A 6 33.70 28.04 -24.91
N LYS A 7 34.18 28.89 -23.99
CA LYS A 7 33.87 28.80 -22.55
C LYS A 7 32.39 29.01 -22.24
N ASN A 8 31.75 29.97 -22.90
CA ASN A 8 30.33 30.26 -22.70
C ASN A 8 29.43 29.13 -23.21
N VAL A 9 29.84 28.47 -24.30
CA VAL A 9 29.13 27.31 -24.85
C VAL A 9 29.13 26.14 -23.84
N VAL A 10 30.27 25.85 -23.20
CA VAL A 10 30.37 24.77 -22.22
C VAL A 10 29.51 25.03 -20.98
N ILE A 11 29.53 26.26 -20.46
CA ILE A 11 28.74 26.62 -19.28
C ILE A 11 27.23 26.49 -19.57
N ILE A 12 26.78 26.98 -20.73
CA ILE A 12 25.37 26.88 -21.11
C ILE A 12 24.93 25.41 -21.23
N SER A 13 25.75 24.55 -21.84
CA SER A 13 25.44 23.11 -21.96
C SER A 13 25.30 22.41 -20.61
N LEU A 14 26.17 22.73 -19.63
CA LEU A 14 26.10 22.15 -18.29
C LEU A 14 24.85 22.61 -17.53
N VAL A 15 24.48 23.88 -17.65
CA VAL A 15 23.24 24.42 -17.04
C VAL A 15 22.01 23.74 -17.63
N PHE A 16 21.93 23.59 -18.95
CA PHE A 16 20.84 22.87 -19.59
C PHE A 16 20.75 21.41 -19.15
N LEU A 17 21.89 20.72 -19.00
CA LEU A 17 21.93 19.35 -18.53
C LEU A 17 21.43 19.24 -17.08
N ALA A 18 21.86 20.14 -16.20
CA ALA A 18 21.41 20.17 -14.81
C ALA A 18 19.89 20.47 -14.68
N ILE A 19 19.38 21.42 -15.47
CA ILE A 19 17.94 21.72 -15.53
C ILE A 19 17.16 20.52 -16.05
N ALA A 20 17.66 19.84 -17.10
CA ALA A 20 17.04 18.63 -17.62
C ALA A 20 17.01 17.53 -16.56
N GLN A 21 18.11 17.29 -15.84
CA GLN A 21 18.17 16.31 -14.75
C GLN A 21 17.20 16.64 -13.61
N ALA A 22 17.15 17.89 -13.16
CA ALA A 22 16.21 18.34 -12.15
C ALA A 22 14.75 18.18 -12.62
N PHE A 23 14.49 18.51 -13.89
CA PHE A 23 13.18 18.30 -14.49
C PHE A 23 12.82 16.82 -14.59
N PHE A 24 13.73 15.91 -14.92
CA PHE A 24 13.45 14.47 -14.94
C PHE A 24 13.21 13.90 -13.54
N ILE A 25 13.95 14.35 -12.52
CA ILE A 25 13.72 13.95 -11.12
C ILE A 25 12.36 14.47 -10.64
N TRP A 26 12.00 15.70 -11.00
CA TRP A 26 10.72 16.30 -10.62
C TRP A 26 9.54 15.74 -11.44
N ALA A 27 9.70 15.52 -12.74
CA ALA A 27 8.69 14.96 -13.62
C ALA A 27 8.47 13.45 -13.37
N GLY A 28 9.50 12.74 -12.91
CA GLY A 28 9.38 11.37 -12.37
C GLY A 28 8.62 11.30 -11.05
N ARG A 29 8.38 12.44 -10.40
CA ARG A 29 7.50 12.58 -9.22
C ARG A 29 6.11 13.11 -9.58
N ARG A 30 5.67 13.05 -10.85
CA ARG A 30 4.26 13.35 -11.18
C ARG A 30 3.36 12.21 -10.66
N PRO A 31 2.42 12.46 -9.74
CA PRO A 31 1.50 11.45 -9.18
C PRO A 31 0.40 11.02 -10.17
N GLY A 32 0.71 10.91 -11.46
CA GLY A 32 -0.30 10.72 -12.51
C GLY A 32 0.26 10.02 -13.74
N GLY A 33 1.15 9.03 -13.54
CA GLY A 33 1.44 8.08 -14.61
C GLY A 33 0.13 7.40 -15.00
N LEU A 34 -0.22 7.43 -16.29
CA LEU A 34 -1.32 6.69 -16.89
C LEU A 34 -1.37 5.28 -16.28
N TRP A 35 -2.35 5.02 -15.42
CA TRP A 35 -2.60 3.76 -14.72
C TRP A 35 -3.06 2.69 -15.73
N ASN A 36 -2.15 2.34 -16.66
CA ASN A 36 -2.33 1.27 -17.63
C ASN A 36 -1.60 -0.01 -17.18
N LYS A 37 -1.10 -0.03 -15.93
CA LYS A 37 -0.65 -1.24 -15.25
C LYS A 37 -1.81 -1.70 -14.39
N SER A 38 -2.43 -2.81 -14.77
CA SER A 38 -3.55 -3.42 -14.07
C SER A 38 -3.23 -3.99 -12.67
N TRP A 39 -2.07 -3.65 -12.09
CA TRP A 39 -1.55 -4.30 -10.90
C TRP A 39 -0.77 -3.33 -10.01
N LEU A 40 -1.16 -3.27 -8.73
CA LEU A 40 -0.40 -2.56 -7.68
C LEU A 40 0.96 -3.24 -7.41
N GLN A 41 2.02 -2.46 -7.23
CA GLN A 41 3.38 -2.96 -7.05
C GLN A 41 4.07 -2.36 -5.81
N PRO A 42 5.08 -3.04 -5.23
CA PRO A 42 5.92 -2.44 -4.21
C PRO A 42 6.52 -1.09 -4.67
N GLY A 43 6.48 -0.10 -3.78
CA GLY A 43 6.88 1.28 -4.03
C GLY A 43 5.75 2.21 -4.49
N GLU A 44 4.58 1.68 -4.84
CA GLU A 44 3.40 2.50 -5.13
C GLU A 44 2.70 2.95 -3.84
N SER A 45 2.13 4.14 -3.86
CA SER A 45 1.44 4.74 -2.69
C SER A 45 -0.07 4.54 -2.79
N LEU A 46 -0.67 4.23 -1.65
CA LEU A 46 -2.11 4.16 -1.43
C LEU A 46 -2.60 5.25 -0.46
N SER A 47 -1.80 6.28 -0.19
CA SER A 47 -2.13 7.35 0.76
C SER A 47 -3.39 8.15 0.38
N GLU A 48 -3.69 8.23 -0.92
CA GLU A 48 -4.90 8.88 -1.44
C GLU A 48 -6.15 8.00 -1.34
N VAL A 49 -6.00 6.69 -1.07
CA VAL A 49 -7.13 5.77 -0.93
C VAL A 49 -7.82 6.03 0.41
N GLN A 50 -9.13 6.27 0.34
CA GLN A 50 -9.99 6.44 1.49
C GLN A 50 -10.86 5.19 1.65
N ALA A 51 -10.95 4.68 2.87
CA ALA A 51 -11.85 3.59 3.23
C ALA A 51 -12.81 4.03 4.33
N LEU A 52 -13.90 3.29 4.51
CA LEU A 52 -14.86 3.50 5.58
C LEU A 52 -14.66 2.45 6.68
N THR A 53 -14.51 2.89 7.92
CA THR A 53 -14.46 2.01 9.11
C THR A 53 -15.84 1.38 9.39
N PRO A 54 -15.94 0.42 10.35
CA PRO A 54 -17.21 -0.08 10.88
C PRO A 54 -18.24 0.98 11.27
N GLU A 55 -17.77 2.14 11.71
CA GLU A 55 -18.58 3.27 12.15
C GLU A 55 -18.93 4.23 11.00
N GLY A 56 -18.52 3.93 9.77
CA GLY A 56 -18.71 4.78 8.59
C GLY A 56 -17.78 6.00 8.56
N ILE A 57 -16.68 5.98 9.31
CA ILE A 57 -15.70 7.07 9.33
C ILE A 57 -14.74 6.89 8.15
N SER A 58 -14.51 7.96 7.40
CA SER A 58 -13.49 7.95 6.33
C SER A 58 -12.09 7.96 6.92
N VAL A 59 -11.27 6.99 6.53
CA VAL A 59 -9.86 6.83 6.95
C VAL A 59 -8.96 6.66 5.74
N SER A 60 -7.75 7.23 5.83
CA SER A 60 -6.69 7.01 4.84
C SER A 60 -5.95 5.71 5.15
N LEU A 61 -5.42 5.04 4.11
CA LEU A 61 -4.54 3.87 4.29
C LEU A 61 -3.12 4.24 4.77
N ALA A 62 -2.78 5.52 4.86
CA ALA A 62 -1.55 5.99 5.50
C ALA A 62 -1.79 6.23 7.00
N THR A 63 -1.71 5.17 7.81
CA THR A 63 -2.05 5.21 9.25
C THR A 63 -0.95 5.81 10.13
N GLY A 64 0.24 6.02 9.60
CA GLY A 64 1.43 6.39 10.37
C GLY A 64 2.19 5.20 10.94
N GLU A 65 1.64 3.98 10.85
CA GLU A 65 2.28 2.75 11.30
C GLU A 65 2.29 1.68 10.19
N PRO A 66 3.26 0.74 10.20
CA PRO A 66 3.25 -0.38 9.27
C PRO A 66 1.98 -1.22 9.41
N THR A 67 1.19 -1.31 8.34
CA THR A 67 -0.14 -1.94 8.35
C THR A 67 -0.20 -3.12 7.39
N LEU A 68 -0.72 -4.25 7.87
CA LEU A 68 -1.02 -5.42 7.05
C LEU A 68 -2.47 -5.36 6.56
N LEU A 69 -2.67 -5.12 5.27
CA LEU A 69 -3.99 -5.10 4.65
C LEU A 69 -4.34 -6.47 4.06
N LEU A 70 -5.47 -7.03 4.51
CA LEU A 70 -6.03 -8.30 4.04
C LEU A 70 -7.20 -8.01 3.11
N VAL A 71 -6.95 -8.07 1.80
CA VAL A 71 -7.94 -7.73 0.76
C VAL A 71 -8.80 -8.93 0.41
N PHE A 72 -10.10 -8.82 0.62
CA PHE A 72 -11.05 -9.91 0.39
C PHE A 72 -12.34 -9.45 -0.28
N SER A 73 -13.09 -10.41 -0.79
CA SER A 73 -14.49 -10.24 -1.15
C SER A 73 -15.27 -11.46 -0.63
N PRO A 74 -16.42 -11.26 0.03
CA PRO A 74 -17.28 -12.37 0.45
C PRO A 74 -17.70 -13.30 -0.69
N ASP A 75 -17.82 -12.75 -1.91
CA ASP A 75 -18.24 -13.49 -3.11
C ASP A 75 -17.08 -14.18 -3.86
N CYS A 76 -15.84 -14.07 -3.34
CA CYS A 76 -14.67 -14.67 -3.96
C CYS A 76 -14.44 -16.10 -3.44
N GLU A 77 -14.56 -17.09 -4.31
CA GLU A 77 -14.30 -18.50 -4.00
C GLU A 77 -12.89 -18.72 -3.41
N TYR A 78 -11.86 -18.12 -4.01
CA TYR A 78 -10.50 -18.19 -3.48
C TYR A 78 -10.32 -17.52 -2.12
N CYS A 79 -11.15 -16.51 -1.77
CA CYS A 79 -11.13 -15.94 -0.43
C CYS A 79 -11.58 -16.95 0.63
N GLN A 80 -12.49 -17.86 0.28
CA GLN A 80 -12.94 -18.92 1.20
C GLN A 80 -11.80 -19.91 1.50
N GLU A 81 -10.97 -20.22 0.49
CA GLU A 81 -9.83 -21.13 0.65
C GLU A 81 -8.76 -20.60 1.63
N VAL A 82 -8.55 -19.28 1.65
CA VAL A 82 -7.54 -18.65 2.53
C VAL A 82 -8.11 -18.13 3.85
N ALA A 83 -9.43 -18.06 4.01
CA ALA A 83 -10.06 -17.44 5.18
C ALA A 83 -9.68 -18.12 6.50
N ALA A 84 -9.69 -19.45 6.53
CA ALA A 84 -9.28 -20.23 7.71
C ALA A 84 -7.78 -20.04 8.03
N LEU A 85 -6.95 -19.94 6.98
CA LEU A 85 -5.52 -19.65 7.13
C LEU A 85 -5.30 -18.27 7.76
N TRP A 86 -6.04 -17.25 7.30
CA TRP A 86 -5.97 -15.91 7.87
C TRP A 86 -6.42 -15.90 9.32
N GLY A 87 -7.57 -16.49 9.64
CA GLY A 87 -8.05 -16.57 11.03
C GLY A 87 -7.04 -17.22 11.98
N ALA A 88 -6.45 -18.35 11.57
CA ALA A 88 -5.39 -19.01 12.34
C ALA A 88 -4.14 -18.13 12.50
N TRP A 89 -3.71 -17.46 11.43
CA TRP A 89 -2.55 -16.57 11.48
C TRP A 89 -2.79 -15.37 12.40
N ILE A 90 -3.95 -14.71 12.30
CA ILE A 90 -4.35 -13.56 13.11
C ILE A 90 -4.36 -13.93 14.59
N ALA A 91 -5.00 -15.05 14.95
CA ALA A 91 -5.09 -15.51 16.33
C ALA A 91 -3.71 -15.75 16.96
N ALA A 92 -2.74 -16.23 16.17
CA ALA A 92 -1.41 -16.57 16.66
C ALA A 92 -0.40 -15.41 16.63
N HIS A 93 -0.49 -14.49 15.66
CA HIS A 93 0.64 -13.59 15.35
C HIS A 93 0.30 -12.09 15.33
N ARG A 94 -0.96 -11.67 15.44
CA ARG A 94 -1.34 -10.25 15.29
C ARG A 94 -0.78 -9.31 16.37
N LYS A 95 -0.28 -9.84 17.49
CA LYS A 95 0.20 -9.00 18.60
C LYS A 95 1.38 -8.14 18.14
N GLY A 96 1.22 -6.82 18.20
CA GLY A 96 2.25 -5.86 17.81
C GLY A 96 2.36 -5.58 16.31
N LEU A 97 1.37 -5.99 15.51
CA LEU A 97 1.25 -5.61 14.11
C LEU A 97 -0.16 -5.07 13.85
N GLU A 98 -0.27 -3.87 13.27
CA GLU A 98 -1.54 -3.33 12.80
C GLU A 98 -2.01 -4.16 11.60
N ALA A 99 -3.24 -4.68 11.65
CA ALA A 99 -3.81 -5.48 10.58
C ALA A 99 -5.28 -5.16 10.40
N VAL A 100 -5.69 -4.97 9.14
CA VAL A 100 -7.03 -4.56 8.76
C VAL A 100 -7.49 -5.43 7.60
N ALA A 101 -8.75 -5.85 7.62
CA ALA A 101 -9.37 -6.50 6.46
C ALA A 101 -10.07 -5.43 5.60
N ILE A 102 -9.89 -5.48 4.28
CA ILE A 102 -10.47 -4.48 3.36
C ILE A 102 -11.23 -5.13 2.22
N SER A 103 -12.39 -4.58 1.87
CA SER A 103 -13.26 -5.08 0.80
C SER A 103 -13.94 -3.98 0.01
N SER A 104 -14.40 -4.26 -1.21
CA SER A 104 -15.35 -3.40 -1.93
C SER A 104 -16.80 -3.87 -1.80
N ALA A 105 -17.06 -4.91 -1.00
CA ALA A 105 -18.41 -5.36 -0.74
C ALA A 105 -19.16 -4.37 0.17
N LEU A 106 -20.49 -4.50 0.22
CA LEU A 106 -21.32 -3.75 1.15
C LEU A 106 -20.84 -3.97 2.59
N HIS A 107 -20.89 -2.89 3.36
CA HIS A 107 -20.35 -2.81 4.71
C HIS A 107 -20.79 -3.97 5.62
N ASP A 108 -22.09 -4.18 5.77
CA ASP A 108 -22.64 -5.23 6.63
C ASP A 108 -22.25 -6.63 6.14
N TYR A 109 -22.16 -6.81 4.82
CA TYR A 109 -21.82 -8.11 4.22
C TYR A 109 -20.34 -8.46 4.43
N ALA A 110 -19.44 -7.48 4.26
CA ALA A 110 -18.02 -7.64 4.52
C ALA A 110 -17.74 -7.95 6.00
N ASN A 111 -18.40 -7.22 6.91
CA ASN A 111 -18.29 -7.45 8.36
C ASN A 111 -18.81 -8.81 8.78
N GLN A 112 -20.00 -9.20 8.29
CA GLN A 112 -20.57 -10.51 8.59
C GLN A 112 -19.63 -11.63 8.14
N TYR A 113 -19.08 -11.54 6.92
CA TYR A 113 -18.12 -12.51 6.42
C TYR A 113 -16.89 -12.60 7.34
N ALA A 114 -16.23 -11.49 7.66
CA ALA A 114 -15.05 -11.50 8.53
C ALA A 114 -15.35 -12.05 9.94
N SER A 115 -16.55 -11.77 10.46
CA SER A 115 -17.03 -12.29 11.74
C SER A 115 -17.23 -13.81 11.70
N ASP A 116 -17.87 -14.33 10.65
CA ASP A 116 -18.08 -15.77 10.45
C ASP A 116 -16.75 -16.53 10.32
N GLN A 117 -15.72 -15.89 9.75
CA GLN A 117 -14.37 -16.44 9.66
C GLN A 117 -13.55 -16.28 10.95
N GLY A 118 -14.11 -15.64 11.99
CA GLY A 118 -13.47 -15.49 13.30
C GLY A 118 -12.21 -14.63 13.28
N TRP A 119 -12.07 -13.71 12.32
CA TRP A 119 -10.84 -12.92 12.17
C TRP A 119 -10.62 -11.96 13.33
N GLY A 120 -11.72 -11.38 13.87
CA GLY A 120 -11.63 -10.39 14.94
C GLY A 120 -10.76 -9.17 14.57
N LEU A 121 -10.72 -8.83 13.28
CA LEU A 121 -10.09 -7.64 12.73
C LEU A 121 -11.15 -6.57 12.46
N GLU A 122 -10.70 -5.33 12.41
CA GLU A 122 -11.51 -4.26 11.82
C GLU A 122 -11.67 -4.51 10.31
N VAL A 123 -12.88 -4.27 9.80
CA VAL A 123 -13.19 -4.38 8.37
C VAL A 123 -13.43 -2.99 7.81
N TRP A 124 -12.59 -2.59 6.88
CA TRP A 124 -12.75 -1.38 6.11
C TRP A 124 -13.39 -1.68 4.77
N THR A 125 -14.24 -0.78 4.30
CA THR A 125 -14.87 -0.91 2.98
C THR A 125 -14.51 0.26 2.08
N LEU A 126 -14.08 -0.05 0.87
CA LEU A 126 -13.98 0.91 -0.22
C LEU A 126 -15.36 1.04 -0.84
N GLY A 127 -15.84 2.28 -1.02
CA GLY A 127 -17.11 2.55 -1.68
C GLY A 127 -17.06 2.22 -3.17
N ASP A 128 -18.02 2.75 -3.93
CA ASP A 128 -18.03 2.64 -5.38
C ASP A 128 -16.90 3.50 -5.99
N GLU A 129 -15.71 2.92 -6.07
CA GLU A 129 -14.52 3.53 -6.65
C GLU A 129 -14.53 3.42 -8.18
N PRO A 130 -14.17 4.50 -8.93
CA PRO A 130 -13.96 4.43 -10.36
C PRO A 130 -12.89 3.41 -10.75
N SER A 131 -13.03 2.78 -11.92
CA SER A 131 -12.19 1.65 -12.34
C SER A 131 -10.71 1.97 -12.57
N ASP A 132 -10.36 3.25 -12.64
CA ASP A 132 -9.01 3.78 -12.85
C ASP A 132 -8.35 4.29 -11.55
N THR A 133 -8.96 4.04 -10.40
CA THR A 133 -8.41 4.43 -9.09
C THR A 133 -7.55 3.33 -8.45
N PRO A 134 -6.61 3.70 -7.56
CA PRO A 134 -5.87 2.73 -6.76
C PRO A 134 -6.78 1.89 -5.84
N GLY A 135 -7.88 2.46 -5.33
CA GLY A 135 -8.85 1.73 -4.50
C GLY A 135 -9.52 0.59 -5.26
N TYR A 136 -9.95 0.84 -6.50
CA TYR A 136 -10.47 -0.21 -7.36
C TYR A 136 -9.41 -1.28 -7.69
N ALA A 137 -8.17 -0.87 -7.98
CA ALA A 137 -7.08 -1.81 -8.24
C ALA A 137 -6.73 -2.69 -7.01
N LEU A 138 -6.90 -2.16 -5.80
CA LEU A 138 -6.67 -2.86 -4.54
C LEU A 138 -7.64 -4.02 -4.35
N THR A 139 -8.96 -3.76 -4.44
CA THR A 139 -10.00 -4.76 -4.11
C THR A 139 -10.18 -5.84 -5.16
N ARG A 140 -9.83 -5.54 -6.42
CA ARG A 140 -9.91 -6.52 -7.52
C ARG A 140 -8.92 -7.67 -7.43
N ARG A 141 -7.98 -7.65 -6.49
CA ARG A 141 -6.96 -8.69 -6.30
C ARG A 141 -7.29 -9.72 -5.24
N ALA A 142 -8.47 -9.65 -4.63
CA ALA A 142 -8.91 -10.58 -3.60
C ALA A 142 -8.77 -12.07 -4.05
N PRO A 143 -8.18 -12.96 -3.22
CA PRO A 143 -7.53 -12.69 -1.94
C PRO A 143 -6.09 -12.18 -2.11
N TRP A 144 -5.79 -11.02 -1.54
CA TRP A 144 -4.44 -10.46 -1.54
C TRP A 144 -4.05 -9.95 -0.16
N VAL A 145 -2.75 -9.92 0.12
CA VAL A 145 -2.19 -9.31 1.33
C VAL A 145 -1.18 -8.24 0.89
N PHE A 146 -1.31 -7.06 1.47
CA PHE A 146 -0.35 -5.97 1.31
C PHE A 146 0.26 -5.63 2.66
N LEU A 147 1.54 -5.33 2.67
CA LEU A 147 2.22 -4.64 3.77
C LEU A 147 2.45 -3.20 3.32
N LEU A 148 1.85 -2.27 4.05
CA LEU A 148 2.09 -0.84 3.89
C LEU A 148 3.07 -0.36 4.96
N ASP A 149 3.86 0.66 4.64
CA ASP A 149 4.51 1.49 5.66
C ASP A 149 3.56 2.57 6.20
N GLY A 150 4.03 3.38 7.15
CA GLY A 150 3.22 4.43 7.76
C GLY A 150 2.77 5.55 6.80
N GLU A 151 3.42 5.69 5.63
CA GLU A 151 3.02 6.64 4.59
C GLU A 151 2.04 6.01 3.58
N GLY A 152 1.61 4.77 3.81
CA GLY A 152 0.71 4.05 2.91
C GLY A 152 1.41 3.57 1.64
N VAL A 153 2.74 3.44 1.63
CA VAL A 153 3.49 2.88 0.49
C VAL A 153 3.55 1.36 0.61
N ILE A 154 3.31 0.66 -0.51
CA ILE A 154 3.39 -0.79 -0.56
C ILE A 154 4.85 -1.23 -0.39
N VAL A 155 5.17 -1.86 0.73
CA VAL A 155 6.49 -2.46 0.99
C VAL A 155 6.58 -3.84 0.36
N LYS A 156 5.53 -4.64 0.53
CA LYS A 156 5.46 -6.02 0.04
C LYS A 156 4.02 -6.43 -0.22
N GLU A 157 3.83 -7.34 -1.15
CA GLU A 157 2.51 -7.82 -1.55
C GLU A 157 2.56 -9.30 -1.95
N GLY A 158 1.41 -9.97 -1.93
CA GLY A 158 1.30 -11.35 -2.39
C GLY A 158 -0.09 -11.93 -2.21
N HIS A 159 -0.33 -13.07 -2.86
CA HIS A 159 -1.58 -13.83 -2.72
C HIS A 159 -1.90 -14.13 -1.25
N GLY A 160 -3.18 -14.24 -0.89
CA GLY A 160 -3.62 -14.45 0.50
C GLY A 160 -2.94 -15.62 1.23
N SER A 161 -2.54 -16.67 0.50
CA SER A 161 -1.80 -17.82 1.05
C SER A 161 -0.36 -17.49 1.52
N LYS A 162 0.14 -16.29 1.23
CA LYS A 162 1.49 -15.81 1.58
C LYS A 162 1.51 -14.93 2.83
N ILE A 163 0.41 -14.83 3.58
CA ILE A 163 0.29 -13.96 4.77
C ILE A 163 1.46 -14.09 5.75
N ALA A 164 1.88 -15.32 6.09
CA ALA A 164 2.98 -15.57 7.02
C ALA A 164 4.33 -15.07 6.49
N GLU A 165 4.54 -15.12 5.17
CA GLU A 165 5.76 -14.62 4.55
C GLU A 165 5.83 -13.10 4.58
N ILE A 166 4.71 -12.44 4.29
CA ILE A 166 4.60 -10.97 4.24
C ILE A 166 4.69 -10.41 5.67
N ALA A 167 4.00 -11.02 6.63
CA ALA A 167 4.03 -10.58 8.02
C ALA A 167 5.42 -10.67 8.67
N ARG A 168 6.25 -11.65 8.28
CA ARG A 168 7.66 -11.70 8.74
C ARG A 168 8.45 -10.48 8.27
N THR A 169 8.18 -9.99 7.06
CA THR A 169 8.78 -8.73 6.57
C THR A 169 8.32 -7.55 7.42
N ALA A 170 7.03 -7.48 7.77
CA ALA A 170 6.50 -6.43 8.64
C ALA A 170 7.15 -6.42 10.03
N GLN A 171 7.27 -7.58 10.66
CA GLN A 171 7.92 -7.72 11.97
C GLN A 171 9.42 -7.33 11.92
N ALA A 172 10.12 -7.69 10.85
CA ALA A 172 11.51 -7.29 10.65
C ALA A 172 11.64 -5.76 10.50
N GLN A 173 10.71 -5.12 9.78
CA GLN A 173 10.66 -3.67 9.62
C GLN A 173 10.41 -2.98 10.97
N ILE A 174 9.40 -3.41 11.72
CA ILE A 174 9.09 -2.87 13.05
C ILE A 174 10.29 -3.02 13.99
N ALA A 175 10.94 -4.19 13.99
CA ALA A 175 12.12 -4.44 14.80
C ALA A 175 13.30 -3.52 14.42
N HIS A 176 13.49 -3.26 13.13
CA HIS A 176 14.50 -2.33 12.64
C HIS A 176 14.21 -0.88 13.08
N ASP A 177 12.97 -0.44 12.94
CA ASP A 177 12.56 0.94 13.24
C ASP A 177 12.50 1.22 14.75
N THR A 178 12.32 0.18 15.56
CA THR A 178 12.32 0.28 17.03
C THR A 178 13.74 0.25 17.62
N GLN A 179 14.79 -0.07 16.84
CA GLN A 179 16.15 0.03 17.37
C GLN A 179 16.45 1.50 17.66
N PRO A 180 16.55 1.91 18.96
CA PRO A 180 16.85 3.29 19.28
C PRO A 180 18.20 3.57 18.64
N GLY A 181 18.24 4.56 17.74
CA GLY A 181 19.48 4.98 17.11
C GLY A 181 20.50 5.15 18.23
N ILE A 182 21.50 4.25 18.27
CA ILE A 182 22.62 4.39 19.18
C ILE A 182 23.31 5.65 18.68
N TYR A 183 22.91 6.77 19.25
CA TYR A 183 23.53 8.06 19.06
C TYR A 183 24.93 7.87 19.64
N GLN A 184 25.88 7.49 18.78
CA GLN A 184 27.28 7.51 19.15
C GLN A 184 27.63 8.99 19.31
N PRO A 185 27.98 9.43 20.53
CA PRO A 185 28.29 10.84 20.80
C PRO A 185 29.50 11.33 20.01
#